data_AF-A0A6M8VXL1-F1
#
_entry.id   AF-A0A6M8VXL1-F1
#
_cell.length_a   1.000
_cell.length_b   1.000
_cell.length_c   1.000
_cell.angle_alpha   90.00
_cell.angle_beta   90.00
_cell.angle_gamma   90.00
#
_symmetry.space_group_name_H-M   'P 1'
#
loop_
_entity.id
_entity.type
_entity.pdbx_description
1 polymer ?
#
loop_
_entity_poly.entity_id
_entity_poly.type
_entity_poly.pdbx_seq_one_letter_code
_entity_poly.pdbx_strand_id
1 'polypeptide(L)'
;MQTRDMIKRLTILAAGGAFAFAAVAAQVSNADRLDPPVEGESADAGQPESLELPPNIAALRAAMAAGGGGASANDDDKLPKFADVSKGFRKVVSTADGSRSLYNIWVRDKDGQMLAELPAGYERQFHFMAMTVAGGDLWAGLQGGDRYFKWKRFDKRVAMIEPNLGTRTTGDQESKASVDNIFTDRVLLDVPIVAMGPSGQPVIDLDALFVGNARAFFGGDAAGLNPNLTTVTSAKAFPENVEISVEGPVGGGAIREFHYSVSMIPNNTGYKPREADQRVGFFTTSYRDLGKFNNDEKWVRYINRWNVEKADSKLNMSPPKEPIVFYIEHTVPVRYRRFVRDGVLQWNKAFEQVGIDNAIEVYYQDKSTGAHMDKDPEDRRYNFIRWLSNDISTAIGPSRVDPRTGQILDADVVLTDGWIRAFWYQYSKTLPDIAMEGMGPDALAWLEAHPNWDPRIRMAAPSEPRLHAAAAGASRRAALRRARGRRGRPDHARRR
;
A
#
# COMPACT_ATOMS: atom_id res chain seq x y z
N MET A 1 -32.14 32.16 7.11
CA MET A 1 -30.89 32.19 6.33
C MET A 1 -29.66 31.74 7.14
N GLN A 2 -29.60 31.98 8.46
CA GLN A 2 -28.46 31.61 9.33
C GLN A 2 -28.35 30.12 9.71
N THR A 3 -29.43 29.34 9.66
CA THR A 3 -29.46 27.94 10.11
C THR A 3 -28.82 26.94 9.13
N ARG A 4 -28.75 27.27 7.83
CA ARG A 4 -28.07 26.46 6.82
C ARG A 4 -26.54 26.61 6.85
N ASP A 5 -26.05 27.77 7.32
CA ASP A 5 -24.61 28.05 7.42
C ASP A 5 -23.98 27.40 8.66
N MET A 6 -24.73 27.29 9.76
CA MET A 6 -24.24 26.65 10.98
C MET A 6 -24.07 25.12 10.80
N ILE A 7 -24.98 24.48 10.06
CA ILE A 7 -24.89 23.04 9.74
C ILE A 7 -23.71 22.78 8.79
N LYS A 8 -23.43 23.66 7.81
CA LYS A 8 -22.24 23.55 6.96
C LYS A 8 -20.93 23.70 7.75
N ARG A 9 -20.90 24.59 8.74
CA ARG A 9 -19.71 24.80 9.59
C ARG A 9 -19.43 23.64 10.54
N LEU A 10 -20.46 22.96 11.05
CA LEU A 10 -20.28 21.77 11.92
C LEU A 10 -19.78 20.55 11.14
N THR A 11 -20.24 20.34 9.90
CA THR A 11 -19.77 19.25 9.04
C THR A 11 -18.29 19.41 8.65
N ILE A 12 -17.82 20.65 8.49
CA ILE A 12 -16.41 20.96 8.17
C ILE A 12 -15.49 20.70 9.38
N LEU A 13 -15.94 20.98 10.62
CA LEU A 13 -15.15 20.71 11.83
C LEU A 13 -14.98 19.20 12.11
N ALA A 14 -16.03 18.40 11.91
CA ALA A 14 -15.95 16.95 12.12
C ALA A 14 -15.06 16.23 11.09
N ALA A 15 -15.01 16.74 9.85
CA ALA A 15 -14.07 16.26 8.83
C ALA A 15 -12.62 16.71 9.13
N GLY A 16 -12.42 17.92 9.66
CA GLY A 16 -11.10 18.46 10.00
C GLY A 16 -10.40 17.74 11.17
N GLY A 17 -11.14 17.30 12.18
CA GLY A 17 -10.59 16.58 13.33
C GLY A 17 -10.12 15.16 13.02
N ALA A 18 -10.80 14.47 12.10
CA ALA A 18 -10.42 13.11 11.68
C ALA A 18 -9.20 13.09 10.73
N PHE A 19 -9.02 14.14 9.92
CA PHE A 19 -7.85 14.27 9.02
C PHE A 19 -6.55 14.61 9.77
N ALA A 20 -6.63 15.36 10.87
CA ALA A 20 -5.45 15.78 11.62
C ALA A 20 -4.71 14.63 12.32
N PHE A 21 -5.42 13.57 12.76
CA PHE A 21 -4.78 12.42 13.42
C PHE A 21 -4.26 11.36 12.43
N ALA A 22 -4.90 11.18 11.28
CA ALA A 22 -4.42 10.26 10.23
C ALA A 22 -3.11 10.75 9.59
N ALA A 23 -2.92 12.07 9.48
CA ALA A 23 -1.69 12.66 8.96
C ALA A 23 -0.47 12.39 9.87
N VAL A 24 -0.66 12.44 11.20
CA VAL A 24 0.44 12.24 12.17
C VAL A 24 0.99 10.81 12.12
N ALA A 25 0.15 9.80 11.90
CA ALA A 25 0.62 8.41 11.78
C ALA A 25 1.39 8.14 10.47
N ALA A 26 1.01 8.80 9.36
CA ALA A 26 1.71 8.68 8.07
C ALA A 26 2.98 9.56 7.98
N GLN A 27 3.10 10.62 8.78
CA GLN A 27 4.30 11.46 8.85
C GLN A 27 5.42 10.84 9.69
N VAL A 28 5.10 10.07 10.74
CA VAL A 28 6.12 9.42 11.57
C VAL A 28 6.89 8.33 10.80
N SER A 29 6.32 7.74 9.74
CA SER A 29 7.04 6.78 8.88
C SER A 29 7.89 7.42 7.77
N ASN A 30 7.68 8.71 7.46
CA ASN A 30 8.40 9.42 6.39
C ASN A 30 9.38 10.49 6.89
N ALA A 31 9.33 10.87 8.17
CA ALA A 31 10.14 11.95 8.72
C ALA A 31 11.62 11.60 8.99
N ASP A 32 12.00 10.32 9.03
CA ASP A 32 13.42 9.91 9.25
C ASP A 32 14.29 9.94 7.99
N ARG A 33 13.80 10.55 6.90
CA ARG A 33 14.60 10.79 5.69
C ARG A 33 14.49 12.25 5.29
N LEU A 34 15.37 13.07 5.88
CA LEU A 34 16.05 14.25 5.33
C LEU A 34 16.26 15.31 6.43
N ASP A 35 17.12 15.02 7.41
CA ASP A 35 17.82 16.06 8.16
C ASP A 35 19.31 15.66 8.32
N PRO A 36 20.27 16.59 8.16
CA PRO A 36 21.68 16.30 8.37
C PRO A 36 21.98 16.14 9.88
N PRO A 37 22.87 15.22 10.28
CA PRO A 37 23.21 15.03 11.69
C PRO A 37 23.97 16.24 12.23
N VAL A 38 23.53 16.72 13.39
CA VAL A 38 24.27 17.65 14.25
C VAL A 38 25.40 16.86 14.93
N GLU A 39 26.61 17.39 14.86
CA GLU A 39 27.82 16.79 15.44
C GLU A 39 27.75 16.70 16.97
N GLY A 40 28.21 15.56 17.50
CA GLY A 40 28.80 15.47 18.84
C GLY A 40 28.09 14.52 19.82
N GLU A 41 28.45 13.23 19.79
CA GLU A 41 28.76 12.45 21.00
C GLU A 41 29.33 11.07 20.62
N SER A 42 30.56 10.81 21.03
CA SER A 42 31.28 9.55 20.85
C SER A 42 30.83 8.52 21.88
N ALA A 43 30.29 7.40 21.43
CA ALA A 43 30.15 6.18 22.23
C ALA A 43 30.95 5.04 21.59
N ASP A 44 31.83 4.46 22.41
CA ASP A 44 32.77 3.37 22.14
C ASP A 44 32.07 2.12 21.60
N ALA A 45 32.51 1.64 20.42
CA ALA A 45 31.99 0.44 19.79
C ALA A 45 33.05 -0.67 19.86
N GLY A 46 32.76 -1.67 20.71
CA GLY A 46 33.50 -2.92 20.76
C GLY A 46 33.54 -3.63 19.40
N GLN A 47 34.64 -4.34 19.17
CA GLN A 47 34.95 -5.06 17.93
C GLN A 47 33.83 -6.04 17.52
N PRO A 48 33.47 -6.14 16.22
CA PRO A 48 32.52 -7.13 15.75
C PRO A 48 33.14 -8.54 15.76
N GLU A 49 32.50 -9.46 16.48
CA GLU A 49 32.72 -10.90 16.34
C GLU A 49 32.47 -11.33 14.88
N SER A 50 33.35 -12.20 14.39
CA SER A 50 33.31 -12.77 13.05
C SER A 50 31.98 -13.51 12.79
N LEU A 51 31.25 -13.06 11.78
CA LEU A 51 30.07 -13.75 11.22
C LEU A 51 30.45 -15.15 10.70
N GLU A 52 30.20 -16.18 11.50
CA GLU A 52 30.16 -17.55 11.00
C GLU A 52 28.84 -17.78 10.24
N LEU A 53 28.94 -18.14 8.96
CA LEU A 53 27.81 -18.43 8.09
C LEU A 53 27.19 -19.80 8.42
N PRO A 54 25.85 -19.96 8.28
CA PRO A 54 25.20 -21.23 8.54
C PRO A 54 25.67 -22.36 7.60
N PRO A 55 25.64 -23.63 8.06
CA PRO A 55 26.30 -24.77 7.41
C PRO A 55 25.76 -25.12 6.01
N ASN A 56 24.54 -24.71 5.65
CA ASN A 56 23.95 -24.93 4.32
C ASN A 56 24.47 -23.94 3.26
N ILE A 57 24.68 -22.68 3.63
CA ILE A 57 25.36 -21.65 2.82
C ILE A 57 26.86 -21.97 2.74
N ALA A 58 27.43 -22.47 3.84
CA ALA A 58 28.79 -22.99 3.86
C ALA A 58 28.95 -24.23 2.97
N ALA A 59 27.96 -25.12 2.87
CA ALA A 59 28.00 -26.30 2.00
C ALA A 59 27.96 -25.93 0.51
N LEU A 60 27.16 -24.93 0.12
CA LEU A 60 27.16 -24.40 -1.25
C LEU A 60 28.50 -23.71 -1.57
N ARG A 61 29.07 -22.95 -0.61
CA ARG A 61 30.42 -22.39 -0.73
C ARG A 61 31.53 -23.45 -0.72
N ALA A 62 31.39 -24.51 0.05
CA ALA A 62 32.35 -25.60 0.13
C ALA A 62 32.30 -26.47 -1.12
N ALA A 63 31.13 -26.67 -1.72
CA ALA A 63 31.01 -27.27 -3.05
C ALA A 63 31.67 -26.40 -4.15
N MET A 64 31.68 -25.07 -3.96
CA MET A 64 32.41 -24.13 -4.83
C MET A 64 33.92 -24.10 -4.55
N ALA A 65 34.36 -24.37 -3.31
CA ALA A 65 35.78 -24.38 -2.91
C ALA A 65 36.46 -25.75 -3.13
N ALA A 66 35.72 -26.85 -3.07
CA ALA A 66 36.22 -28.22 -3.23
C ALA A 66 36.57 -28.59 -4.69
N GLY A 67 36.36 -27.68 -5.65
CA GLY A 67 36.91 -27.78 -7.01
C GLY A 67 38.38 -27.37 -7.12
N GLY A 68 38.97 -26.80 -6.06
CA GLY A 68 40.35 -26.29 -6.06
C GLY A 68 41.40 -27.39 -5.86
N GLY A 69 41.52 -28.31 -6.81
CA GLY A 69 42.52 -29.37 -6.83
C GLY A 69 43.27 -29.42 -8.17
N GLY A 70 44.21 -28.49 -8.37
CA GLY A 70 45.30 -28.57 -9.34
C GLY A 70 44.93 -28.92 -10.78
N ALA A 71 44.45 -27.95 -11.57
CA ALA A 71 44.44 -28.05 -13.03
C ALA A 71 44.58 -26.67 -13.69
N SER A 72 45.47 -26.60 -14.68
CA SER A 72 45.57 -25.67 -15.81
C SER A 72 44.60 -24.47 -15.86
N ALA A 73 45.18 -23.27 -15.97
CA ALA A 73 44.53 -21.96 -16.07
C ALA A 73 43.68 -21.72 -17.35
N ASN A 74 42.76 -22.64 -17.71
CA ASN A 74 41.86 -22.45 -18.86
C ASN A 74 40.44 -23.06 -18.74
N ASP A 75 40.01 -23.54 -17.56
CA ASP A 75 38.62 -24.03 -17.37
C ASP A 75 37.89 -23.47 -16.14
N ASP A 76 38.57 -22.84 -15.17
CA ASP A 76 37.97 -22.24 -13.96
C ASP A 76 37.12 -20.98 -14.21
N ASP A 77 37.06 -20.52 -15.46
CA ASP A 77 36.30 -19.32 -15.86
C ASP A 77 34.89 -19.57 -16.36
N LYS A 78 34.48 -20.84 -16.54
CA LYS A 78 33.16 -21.17 -17.08
C LYS A 78 32.15 -21.41 -15.96
N LEU A 79 31.03 -20.69 -16.01
CA LEU A 79 29.89 -20.94 -15.14
C LEU A 79 29.38 -22.39 -15.31
N PRO A 80 28.85 -23.03 -14.25
CA PRO A 80 28.22 -24.34 -14.34
C PRO A 80 27.12 -24.40 -15.40
N LYS A 81 26.91 -25.59 -15.97
CA LYS A 81 25.79 -25.82 -16.90
C LYS A 81 24.48 -25.73 -16.14
N PHE A 82 23.48 -25.07 -16.71
CA PHE A 82 22.15 -24.96 -16.12
C PHE A 82 21.53 -26.32 -15.77
N ALA A 83 21.74 -27.34 -16.61
CA ALA A 83 21.25 -28.69 -16.37
C ALA A 83 21.80 -29.33 -15.08
N ASP A 84 22.98 -28.92 -14.62
CA ASP A 84 23.57 -29.39 -13.36
C ASP A 84 23.04 -28.63 -12.15
N VAL A 85 22.88 -27.32 -12.27
CA VAL A 85 22.38 -26.45 -11.19
C VAL A 85 20.87 -26.63 -10.96
N SER A 86 20.10 -26.87 -12.02
CA SER A 86 18.65 -27.06 -11.96
C SER A 86 18.21 -28.50 -11.64
N LYS A 87 19.12 -29.39 -11.25
CA LYS A 87 18.77 -30.78 -10.89
C LYS A 87 17.76 -30.80 -9.74
N GLY A 88 16.63 -31.46 -9.97
CA GLY A 88 15.54 -31.58 -9.00
C GLY A 88 14.67 -30.33 -8.88
N PHE A 89 14.93 -29.27 -9.65
CA PHE A 89 14.05 -28.12 -9.71
C PHE A 89 12.96 -28.32 -10.75
N ARG A 90 11.75 -27.85 -10.43
CA ARG A 90 10.61 -27.78 -11.34
C ARG A 90 10.43 -26.34 -11.79
N LYS A 91 10.19 -26.16 -13.10
CA LYS A 91 9.84 -24.83 -13.64
C LYS A 91 8.46 -24.40 -13.12
N VAL A 92 8.36 -23.16 -12.66
CA VAL A 92 7.10 -22.53 -12.30
C VAL A 92 6.39 -22.08 -13.57
N VAL A 93 5.13 -22.47 -13.72
CA VAL A 93 4.25 -22.07 -14.83
C VAL A 93 2.97 -21.55 -14.19
N SER A 94 2.69 -20.25 -14.35
CA SER A 94 1.53 -19.60 -13.73
C SER A 94 0.48 -19.14 -14.73
N THR A 95 0.72 -19.34 -16.03
CA THR A 95 -0.22 -19.02 -17.09
C THR A 95 -0.64 -20.29 -17.84
N ALA A 96 -1.96 -20.48 -17.98
CA ALA A 96 -2.53 -21.67 -18.61
C ALA A 96 -2.27 -21.73 -20.12
N ASP A 97 -2.08 -20.57 -20.76
CA ASP A 97 -1.81 -20.42 -22.19
C ASP A 97 -0.34 -20.64 -22.55
N GLY A 98 0.53 -20.87 -21.56
CA GLY A 98 1.97 -21.04 -21.77
C GLY A 98 2.69 -19.76 -22.17
N SER A 99 2.07 -18.59 -21.98
CA SER A 99 2.71 -17.30 -22.21
C SER A 99 4.03 -17.19 -21.46
N ARG A 100 5.03 -16.58 -22.10
CA ARG A 100 6.36 -16.42 -21.53
C ARG A 100 6.29 -15.52 -20.30
N SER A 101 6.83 -15.99 -19.18
CA SER A 101 6.96 -15.20 -17.96
C SER A 101 8.09 -14.17 -18.05
N LEU A 102 8.00 -13.10 -17.27
CA LEU A 102 9.02 -12.05 -17.17
C LEU A 102 10.37 -12.66 -16.74
N TYR A 103 10.37 -13.37 -15.62
CA TYR A 103 11.48 -14.21 -15.18
C TYR A 103 11.07 -15.66 -15.34
N ASN A 104 11.97 -16.53 -15.80
CA ASN A 104 11.72 -17.96 -15.63
C ASN A 104 12.10 -18.31 -14.19
N ILE A 105 11.16 -18.88 -13.43
CA ILE A 105 11.37 -19.28 -12.04
C ILE A 105 11.40 -20.79 -11.95
N TRP A 106 12.27 -21.32 -11.10
CA TRP A 106 12.33 -22.72 -10.75
C TRP A 106 12.34 -22.88 -9.24
N VAL A 107 11.59 -23.88 -8.75
CA VAL A 107 11.50 -24.20 -7.32
C VAL A 107 11.87 -25.67 -7.13
N ARG A 108 12.58 -25.97 -6.04
CA ARG A 108 12.91 -27.34 -5.65
C ARG A 108 12.10 -27.74 -4.42
N ASP A 109 11.15 -28.64 -4.60
CA ASP A 109 10.14 -28.96 -3.58
C ASP A 109 10.74 -29.57 -2.28
N LYS A 110 11.91 -30.23 -2.35
CA LYS A 110 12.51 -30.89 -1.18
C LYS A 110 13.05 -29.93 -0.11
N ASP A 111 13.45 -28.73 -0.49
CA ASP A 111 14.14 -27.77 0.38
C ASP A 111 13.73 -26.32 0.12
N GLY A 112 12.75 -26.08 -0.76
CA GLY A 112 12.23 -24.76 -1.04
C GLY A 112 13.18 -23.86 -1.84
N GLN A 113 14.32 -24.35 -2.33
CA GLN A 113 15.25 -23.49 -3.07
C GLN A 113 14.64 -22.94 -4.36
N MET A 114 15.04 -21.73 -4.71
CA MET A 114 14.52 -20.98 -5.84
C MET A 114 15.62 -20.44 -6.74
N LEU A 115 15.42 -20.58 -8.05
CA LEU A 115 16.26 -19.99 -9.08
C LEU A 115 15.43 -19.09 -9.98
N ALA A 116 16.03 -18.01 -10.46
CA ALA A 116 15.43 -17.14 -11.46
C ALA A 116 16.38 -16.88 -12.62
N GLU A 117 15.92 -17.09 -13.85
CA GLU A 117 16.59 -16.60 -15.05
C GLU A 117 16.05 -15.20 -15.38
N LEU A 118 16.97 -14.24 -15.53
CA LEU A 118 16.63 -12.86 -15.86
C LEU A 118 15.96 -12.74 -17.25
N PRO A 119 15.10 -11.73 -17.46
CA PRO A 119 14.49 -11.47 -18.77
C PRO A 119 15.54 -11.14 -19.85
N ALA A 120 15.20 -11.40 -21.10
CA ALA A 120 16.03 -10.94 -22.22
C ALA A 120 16.11 -9.40 -22.22
N GLY A 121 17.33 -8.86 -22.31
CA GLY A 121 17.55 -7.41 -22.28
C GLY A 121 17.45 -6.78 -20.89
N TYR A 122 17.55 -7.58 -19.81
CA TYR A 122 17.42 -7.13 -18.42
C TYR A 122 18.22 -5.87 -18.06
N GLU A 123 19.40 -5.65 -18.67
CA GLU A 123 20.25 -4.49 -18.37
C GLU A 123 19.66 -3.14 -18.83
N ARG A 124 18.73 -3.19 -19.80
CA ARG A 124 18.06 -2.00 -20.36
C ARG A 124 16.64 -1.83 -19.79
N GLN A 125 16.22 -2.75 -18.94
CA GLN A 125 14.88 -2.77 -18.35
C GLN A 125 14.94 -2.23 -16.94
N PHE A 126 13.98 -1.36 -16.63
CA PHE A 126 13.71 -0.99 -15.26
C PHE A 126 12.61 -1.83 -14.69
N HIS A 127 12.85 -2.24 -13.45
CA HIS A 127 11.99 -3.08 -12.66
C HIS A 127 11.48 -2.30 -11.46
N PHE A 128 10.30 -2.70 -11.02
CA PHE A 128 9.69 -2.21 -9.80
C PHE A 128 9.38 -3.39 -8.91
N MET A 129 9.91 -3.34 -7.70
CA MET A 129 9.70 -4.34 -6.66
C MET A 129 8.82 -3.73 -5.57
N ALA A 130 7.60 -4.23 -5.48
CA ALA A 130 6.69 -3.98 -4.38
C ALA A 130 6.95 -5.00 -3.27
N MET A 131 7.00 -4.54 -2.02
CA MET A 131 7.26 -5.39 -0.86
C MET A 131 6.10 -5.27 0.12
N THR A 132 5.74 -6.37 0.78
CA THR A 132 4.70 -6.41 1.81
C THR A 132 5.08 -7.41 2.90
N VAL A 133 4.85 -7.07 4.17
CA VAL A 133 4.78 -8.07 5.24
C VAL A 133 3.37 -8.65 5.19
N ALA A 134 3.23 -9.82 4.56
CA ALA A 134 1.94 -10.39 4.20
C ALA A 134 1.27 -11.16 5.37
N GLY A 135 2.05 -11.57 6.36
CA GLY A 135 1.59 -12.40 7.47
C GLY A 135 2.48 -12.28 8.71
N GLY A 136 1.93 -12.67 9.86
CA GLY A 136 2.67 -12.68 11.13
C GLY A 136 2.89 -11.30 11.78
N ASP A 137 2.14 -10.29 11.34
CA ASP A 137 2.22 -8.92 11.86
C ASP A 137 0.83 -8.32 12.11
N LEU A 138 0.73 -7.38 13.05
CA LEU A 138 -0.51 -6.66 13.37
C LEU A 138 -1.04 -5.84 12.18
N TRP A 139 -0.13 -5.44 11.29
CA TRP A 139 -0.35 -4.73 10.04
C TRP A 139 -0.12 -5.60 8.82
N ALA A 140 -0.21 -6.93 8.95
CA ALA A 140 -0.05 -7.86 7.84
C ALA A 140 -0.93 -7.45 6.65
N GLY A 141 -0.32 -7.28 5.48
CA GLY A 141 -0.98 -6.81 4.27
C GLY A 141 -0.97 -5.30 4.06
N LEU A 142 -0.41 -4.51 4.98
CA LEU A 142 -0.08 -3.12 4.71
C LEU A 142 1.14 -3.07 3.78
N GLN A 143 1.01 -2.32 2.69
CA GLN A 143 2.11 -2.13 1.73
C GLN A 143 3.39 -1.71 2.48
N GLY A 144 4.47 -2.47 2.27
CA GLY A 144 5.80 -2.13 2.73
C GLY A 144 6.49 -1.16 1.78
N GLY A 145 7.82 -1.15 1.81
CA GLY A 145 8.59 -0.33 0.87
C GLY A 145 8.45 -0.80 -0.59
N ASP A 146 8.96 0.02 -1.49
CA ASP A 146 9.17 -0.35 -2.89
C ASP A 146 10.59 0.00 -3.36
N ARG A 147 11.01 -0.58 -4.49
CA ARG A 147 12.29 -0.29 -5.14
C ARG A 147 12.11 -0.17 -6.64
N TYR A 148 12.67 0.88 -7.22
CA TYR A 148 12.84 1.02 -8.66
C TYR A 148 14.29 0.75 -9.03
N PHE A 149 14.55 -0.26 -9.86
CA PHE A 149 15.91 -0.76 -10.08
C PHE A 149 16.13 -1.27 -11.50
N LYS A 150 17.40 -1.45 -11.87
CA LYS A 150 17.83 -2.18 -13.07
C LYS A 150 18.89 -3.19 -12.66
N TRP A 151 19.01 -4.26 -13.42
CA TRP A 151 20.09 -5.22 -13.25
C TRP A 151 21.32 -4.77 -14.04
N LYS A 152 22.51 -4.96 -13.49
CA LYS A 152 23.78 -4.73 -14.21
C LYS A 152 24.73 -5.89 -13.98
N ARG A 153 25.27 -6.47 -15.05
CA ARG A 153 26.24 -7.55 -14.93
C ARG A 153 27.63 -7.03 -14.62
N PHE A 154 28.29 -7.71 -13.70
CA PHE A 154 29.70 -7.58 -13.36
C PHE A 154 30.32 -8.96 -13.40
N ASP A 155 30.86 -9.35 -14.56
CA ASP A 155 31.45 -10.67 -14.80
C ASP A 155 30.53 -11.84 -14.39
N LYS A 156 30.82 -12.55 -13.29
CA LYS A 156 30.06 -13.69 -12.75
C LYS A 156 29.00 -13.28 -11.73
N ARG A 157 28.69 -11.98 -11.60
CA ARG A 157 27.68 -11.45 -10.66
C ARG A 157 26.74 -10.48 -11.37
N VAL A 158 25.56 -10.30 -10.80
CA VAL A 158 24.63 -9.24 -11.21
C VAL A 158 24.28 -8.38 -10.02
N ALA A 159 24.35 -7.07 -10.22
CA ALA A 159 24.04 -6.07 -9.20
C ALA A 159 22.63 -5.52 -9.44
N MET A 160 21.89 -5.35 -8.35
CA MET A 160 20.64 -4.62 -8.30
C MET A 160 20.97 -3.13 -8.13
N ILE A 161 20.81 -2.35 -9.21
CA ILE A 161 21.16 -0.93 -9.25
C ILE A 161 19.91 -0.09 -9.11
N GLU A 162 19.84 0.75 -8.09
CA GLU A 162 18.79 1.74 -7.89
C GLU A 162 19.21 3.09 -8.50
N PRO A 163 18.49 3.59 -9.52
CA PRO A 163 18.84 4.84 -10.17
C PRO A 163 18.67 6.06 -9.27
N ASN A 164 19.53 7.07 -9.44
CA ASN A 164 19.30 8.36 -8.78
C ASN A 164 18.17 9.12 -9.48
N LEU A 165 16.97 9.12 -8.87
CA LEU A 165 15.82 9.85 -9.41
C LEU A 165 15.53 11.17 -8.68
N GLY A 166 16.19 11.40 -7.55
CA GLY A 166 15.94 12.52 -6.65
C GLY A 166 16.65 13.82 -7.04
N THR A 167 17.70 13.75 -7.87
CA THR A 167 18.37 14.94 -8.43
C THR A 167 18.45 14.84 -9.94
N ARG A 168 18.06 15.91 -10.64
CA ARG A 168 18.03 16.05 -12.10
C ARG A 168 18.45 17.46 -12.48
N THR A 169 18.56 17.75 -13.78
CA THR A 169 18.77 19.11 -14.27
C THR A 169 18.09 19.34 -15.62
N THR A 170 17.35 20.46 -15.75
CA THR A 170 16.89 21.02 -17.03
C THR A 170 17.86 22.03 -17.64
N GLY A 171 19.06 22.19 -17.05
CA GLY A 171 20.09 23.11 -17.51
C GLY A 171 20.74 22.70 -18.84
N ASP A 172 21.84 23.38 -19.16
CA ASP A 172 22.68 23.11 -20.32
C ASP A 172 23.38 21.74 -20.24
N GLN A 173 24.21 21.43 -21.25
CA GLN A 173 24.87 20.13 -21.35
C GLN A 173 25.91 19.92 -20.24
N GLU A 174 26.56 21.00 -19.83
CA GLU A 174 27.56 21.09 -18.79
C GLU A 174 26.95 20.80 -17.42
N SER A 175 25.78 21.37 -17.15
CA SER A 175 24.98 21.05 -15.96
C SER A 175 24.58 19.57 -15.94
N LYS A 176 24.12 19.03 -17.07
CA LYS A 176 23.75 17.59 -17.20
C LYS A 176 24.94 16.69 -16.91
N ALA A 177 26.08 16.94 -17.56
CA ALA A 177 27.30 16.17 -17.34
C ALA A 177 27.79 16.26 -15.89
N SER A 178 27.70 17.44 -15.27
CA SER A 178 28.05 17.64 -13.85
C SER A 178 27.13 16.86 -12.91
N VAL A 179 25.81 16.92 -13.13
CA VAL A 179 24.84 16.15 -12.34
C VAL A 179 25.06 14.65 -12.49
N ASP A 180 25.29 14.16 -13.70
CA ASP A 180 25.56 12.73 -13.95
C ASP A 180 26.85 12.25 -13.26
N ASN A 181 27.85 13.13 -13.12
CA ASN A 181 29.10 12.82 -12.41
C ASN A 181 28.95 12.83 -10.88
N ILE A 182 28.12 13.72 -10.33
CA ILE A 182 27.97 13.91 -8.88
C ILE A 182 26.92 12.96 -8.29
N PHE A 183 25.80 12.76 -8.98
CA PHE A 183 24.63 12.05 -8.48
C PHE A 183 24.50 10.70 -9.18
N THR A 184 25.36 9.76 -8.81
CA THR A 184 25.40 8.43 -9.40
C THR A 184 24.32 7.50 -8.86
N ASP A 185 24.05 6.44 -9.62
CA ASP A 185 23.20 5.33 -9.20
C ASP A 185 23.81 4.58 -8.00
N ARG A 186 22.97 3.88 -7.23
CA ARG A 186 23.38 3.10 -6.05
C ARG A 186 23.31 1.60 -6.32
N VAL A 187 24.36 0.86 -5.96
CA VAL A 187 24.27 -0.61 -5.82
C VAL A 187 23.51 -0.91 -4.53
N LEU A 188 22.34 -1.55 -4.62
CA LEU A 188 21.57 -1.96 -3.44
C LEU A 188 22.17 -3.23 -2.83
N LEU A 189 22.43 -4.21 -3.69
CA LEU A 189 23.10 -5.47 -3.39
C LEU A 189 23.49 -6.14 -4.71
N ASP A 190 24.18 -7.26 -4.62
CA ASP A 190 24.50 -8.10 -5.77
C ASP A 190 24.41 -9.59 -5.43
N VAL A 191 24.16 -10.41 -6.45
CA VAL A 191 24.02 -11.86 -6.34
C VAL A 191 24.88 -12.58 -7.39
N PRO A 192 25.40 -13.79 -7.09
CA PRO A 192 26.15 -14.56 -8.06
C PRO A 192 25.27 -15.03 -9.21
N ILE A 193 25.84 -15.10 -10.41
CA ILE A 193 25.28 -15.86 -11.51
C ILE A 193 25.64 -17.32 -11.28
N VAL A 194 24.64 -18.19 -11.13
CA VAL A 194 24.86 -19.62 -10.85
C VAL A 194 24.98 -20.46 -12.12
N ALA A 195 24.38 -20.00 -13.22
CA ALA A 195 24.47 -20.63 -14.54
C ALA A 195 24.01 -19.64 -15.62
N MET A 196 24.25 -19.97 -16.89
CA MET A 196 23.51 -19.39 -18.01
C MET A 196 22.30 -20.28 -18.31
N GLY A 197 21.11 -19.69 -18.28
CA GLY A 197 19.84 -20.39 -18.38
C GLY A 197 19.49 -20.83 -19.81
N PRO A 198 18.36 -21.55 -19.98
CA PRO A 198 17.96 -22.11 -21.26
C PRO A 198 17.67 -21.05 -22.34
N SER A 199 17.39 -19.81 -21.95
CA SER A 199 17.22 -18.68 -22.89
C SER A 199 18.52 -17.89 -23.13
N GLY A 200 19.64 -18.35 -22.59
CA GLY A 200 20.95 -17.70 -22.68
C GLY A 200 21.09 -16.49 -21.76
N GLN A 201 20.21 -16.33 -20.77
CA GLN A 201 20.29 -15.23 -19.79
C GLN A 201 20.88 -15.71 -18.45
N PRO A 202 21.43 -14.81 -17.62
CA PRO A 202 21.95 -15.18 -16.31
C PRO A 202 20.87 -15.79 -15.41
N VAL A 203 21.21 -16.85 -14.71
CA VAL A 203 20.42 -17.44 -13.62
C VAL A 203 20.99 -16.99 -12.30
N ILE A 204 20.13 -16.50 -11.41
CA ILE A 204 20.45 -16.09 -10.06
C ILE A 204 19.77 -17.00 -9.04
N ASP A 205 20.36 -17.07 -7.86
CA ASP A 205 19.81 -17.70 -6.67
C ASP A 205 18.85 -16.72 -5.97
N LEU A 206 17.56 -17.09 -5.90
CA LEU A 206 16.54 -16.26 -5.26
C LEU A 206 16.55 -16.39 -3.75
N ASP A 207 17.06 -17.47 -3.17
CA ASP A 207 17.28 -17.58 -1.73
C ASP A 207 18.32 -16.57 -1.28
N ALA A 208 19.43 -16.46 -2.03
CA ALA A 208 20.45 -15.45 -1.79
C ALA A 208 19.87 -14.02 -1.88
N LEU A 209 18.97 -13.78 -2.82
CA LEU A 209 18.31 -12.48 -3.00
C LEU A 209 17.28 -12.19 -1.90
N PHE A 210 16.25 -13.01 -1.77
CA PHE A 210 15.04 -12.70 -1.00
C PHE A 210 15.04 -13.25 0.43
N VAL A 211 15.84 -14.27 0.73
CA VAL A 211 15.95 -14.82 2.09
C VAL A 211 17.21 -14.28 2.76
N GLY A 212 18.36 -14.47 2.13
CA GLY A 212 19.66 -14.04 2.66
C GLY A 212 19.81 -12.54 2.83
N ASN A 213 19.14 -11.75 1.98
CA ASN A 213 19.17 -10.28 2.03
C ASN A 213 17.82 -9.64 2.39
N ALA A 214 16.90 -10.38 3.03
CA ALA A 214 15.59 -9.85 3.43
C ALA A 214 15.68 -8.55 4.25
N ARG A 215 16.72 -8.40 5.09
CA ARG A 215 16.97 -7.16 5.86
C ARG A 215 17.25 -5.94 4.98
N ALA A 216 17.82 -6.09 3.79
CA ALA A 216 18.04 -4.97 2.86
C ALA A 216 16.72 -4.39 2.33
N PHE A 217 15.66 -5.21 2.35
CA PHE A 217 14.33 -4.90 1.83
C PHE A 217 13.37 -4.45 2.92
N PHE A 218 13.29 -5.24 4.01
CA PHE A 218 12.34 -5.06 5.11
C PHE A 218 12.96 -4.47 6.38
N GLY A 219 14.27 -4.18 6.39
CA GLY A 219 14.92 -3.56 7.53
C GLY A 219 14.76 -4.36 8.82
N GLY A 220 14.28 -3.70 9.88
CA GLY A 220 14.05 -4.30 11.18
C GLY A 220 13.07 -5.48 11.15
N ASP A 221 12.11 -5.49 10.22
CA ASP A 221 11.06 -6.50 10.22
C ASP A 221 11.54 -7.90 9.85
N ALA A 222 12.57 -7.98 9.01
CA ALA A 222 13.25 -9.21 8.63
C ALA A 222 14.56 -9.44 9.41
N ALA A 223 14.82 -8.65 10.47
CA ALA A 223 16.00 -8.83 11.29
C ALA A 223 16.01 -10.23 11.93
N GLY A 224 17.08 -10.99 11.71
CA GLY A 224 17.20 -12.33 12.27
C GLY A 224 16.33 -13.39 11.58
N LEU A 225 15.81 -13.14 10.38
CA LEU A 225 15.16 -14.17 9.56
C LEU A 225 16.11 -15.37 9.43
N ASN A 226 15.67 -16.56 9.86
CA ASN A 226 16.49 -17.78 9.82
C ASN A 226 16.30 -18.52 8.49
N PRO A 227 17.30 -18.52 7.58
CA PRO A 227 17.16 -19.14 6.26
C PRO A 227 16.93 -20.66 6.30
N ASN A 228 17.34 -21.35 7.38
CA ASN A 228 17.17 -22.79 7.51
C ASN A 228 15.73 -23.19 7.86
N LEU A 229 14.95 -22.24 8.38
CA LEU A 229 13.55 -22.44 8.78
C LEU A 229 12.61 -21.60 7.91
N THR A 230 13.13 -21.01 6.83
CA THR A 230 12.34 -20.28 5.85
C THR A 230 11.78 -21.25 4.82
N THR A 231 10.51 -21.07 4.48
CA THR A 231 9.81 -21.84 3.46
C THR A 231 9.26 -20.91 2.39
N VAL A 232 9.13 -21.43 1.16
CA VAL A 232 8.50 -20.70 0.05
C VAL A 232 7.00 -20.99 0.12
N THR A 233 6.21 -19.98 0.44
CA THR A 233 4.74 -20.10 0.49
C THR A 233 4.10 -19.83 -0.87
N SER A 234 4.75 -19.03 -1.72
CA SER A 234 4.27 -18.72 -3.06
C SER A 234 5.43 -18.46 -4.01
N ALA A 235 5.31 -19.00 -5.23
CA ALA A 235 6.16 -18.63 -6.36
C ALA A 235 5.32 -18.64 -7.63
N LYS A 236 5.05 -17.45 -8.19
CA LYS A 236 4.27 -17.26 -9.41
C LYS A 236 5.08 -16.48 -10.44
N ALA A 237 4.99 -16.87 -11.71
CA ALA A 237 5.73 -16.27 -12.81
C ALA A 237 4.78 -15.94 -13.96
N PHE A 238 4.45 -14.66 -14.11
CA PHE A 238 3.54 -14.13 -15.13
C PHE A 238 4.31 -13.31 -16.18
N PRO A 239 3.67 -12.95 -17.32
CA PRO A 239 4.34 -12.17 -18.37
C PRO A 239 4.82 -10.79 -17.92
N GLU A 240 4.11 -10.15 -16.98
CA GLU A 240 4.38 -8.77 -16.57
C GLU A 240 5.06 -8.66 -15.20
N ASN A 241 5.02 -9.74 -14.40
CA ASN A 241 5.48 -9.75 -13.02
C ASN A 241 5.81 -11.17 -12.52
N VAL A 242 6.60 -11.24 -11.45
CA VAL A 242 6.81 -12.44 -10.65
C VAL A 242 6.52 -12.15 -9.19
N GLU A 243 5.90 -13.12 -8.52
CA GLU A 243 5.38 -12.99 -7.16
C GLU A 243 6.01 -14.08 -6.30
N ILE A 244 6.81 -13.69 -5.31
CA ILE A 244 7.52 -14.62 -4.42
C ILE A 244 7.16 -14.29 -2.98
N SER A 245 6.66 -15.28 -2.24
CA SER A 245 6.46 -15.18 -0.80
C SER A 245 7.35 -16.18 -0.07
N VAL A 246 7.96 -15.73 1.02
CA VAL A 246 8.74 -16.56 1.93
C VAL A 246 8.26 -16.35 3.36
N GLU A 247 8.12 -17.43 4.12
CA GLU A 247 7.72 -17.41 5.52
C GLU A 247 8.81 -18.03 6.39
N GLY A 248 9.18 -17.37 7.48
CA GLY A 248 10.15 -17.92 8.41
C GLY A 248 10.21 -17.17 9.74
N PRO A 249 10.86 -17.76 10.75
CA PRO A 249 11.03 -17.10 12.04
C PRO A 249 12.06 -15.97 11.95
N VAL A 250 11.71 -14.81 12.48
CA VAL A 250 12.59 -13.64 12.62
C VAL A 250 13.12 -13.51 14.06
N GLY A 251 13.94 -12.49 14.32
CA GLY A 251 14.40 -12.13 15.65
C GLY A 251 13.22 -11.99 16.63
N GLY A 252 13.36 -12.57 17.82
CA GLY A 252 12.26 -12.66 18.80
C GLY A 252 11.33 -13.85 18.62
N GLY A 253 11.51 -14.66 17.57
CA GLY A 253 10.83 -15.95 17.39
C GLY A 253 9.45 -15.88 16.74
N ALA A 254 8.97 -14.69 16.35
CA ALA A 254 7.76 -14.55 15.55
C ALA A 254 7.99 -15.10 14.14
N ILE A 255 6.99 -15.81 13.60
CA ILE A 255 6.98 -16.22 12.20
C ILE A 255 6.31 -15.10 11.39
N ARG A 256 6.97 -14.65 10.33
CA ARG A 256 6.47 -13.62 9.43
C ARG A 256 6.56 -14.08 7.98
N GLU A 257 5.60 -13.62 7.18
CA GLU A 257 5.60 -13.82 5.73
C GLU A 257 6.00 -12.53 5.03
N PHE A 258 6.98 -12.64 4.14
CA PHE A 258 7.50 -11.55 3.33
C PHE A 258 7.17 -11.80 1.87
N HIS A 259 6.51 -10.84 1.25
CA HIS A 259 6.11 -10.89 -0.14
C HIS A 259 6.90 -9.91 -1.00
N TYR A 260 7.35 -10.39 -2.17
CA TYR A 260 8.06 -9.65 -3.19
C TYR A 260 7.32 -9.77 -4.53
N SER A 261 6.79 -8.64 -5.01
CA SER A 261 6.20 -8.51 -6.34
C SER A 261 7.14 -7.74 -7.25
N VAL A 262 7.76 -8.41 -8.23
CA VAL A 262 8.72 -7.81 -9.17
C VAL A 262 8.10 -7.72 -10.55
N SER A 263 7.98 -6.51 -11.08
CA SER A 263 7.51 -6.24 -12.44
C SER A 263 8.49 -5.41 -13.23
N MET A 264 8.25 -5.31 -14.53
CA MET A 264 8.87 -4.31 -15.38
C MET A 264 7.98 -3.05 -15.43
N ILE A 265 8.58 -1.87 -15.36
CA ILE A 265 7.90 -0.62 -15.74
C ILE A 265 8.36 -0.21 -17.13
N PRO A 266 7.46 -0.09 -18.11
CA PRO A 266 7.82 0.40 -19.43
C PRO A 266 8.50 1.78 -19.36
N ASN A 267 9.46 2.02 -20.26
CA ASN A 267 10.15 3.30 -20.34
C ASN A 267 9.23 4.45 -20.76
N ASN A 268 8.16 4.15 -21.49
CA ASN A 268 7.17 5.13 -21.91
C ASN A 268 5.78 4.49 -21.94
N THR A 269 4.87 5.00 -21.12
CA THR A 269 3.46 4.59 -21.06
C THR A 269 2.53 5.59 -21.76
N GLY A 270 3.07 6.69 -22.30
CA GLY A 270 2.28 7.83 -22.75
C GLY A 270 1.72 8.69 -21.61
N TYR A 271 1.90 8.29 -20.35
CA TYR A 271 1.47 9.05 -19.19
C TYR A 271 2.19 10.39 -19.10
N LYS A 272 1.42 11.45 -18.83
CA LYS A 272 1.95 12.80 -18.65
C LYS A 272 1.92 13.17 -17.16
N PRO A 273 3.09 13.37 -16.53
CA PRO A 273 3.18 13.93 -15.19
C PRO A 273 2.43 15.27 -15.10
N ARG A 274 1.86 15.56 -13.93
CA ARG A 274 1.21 16.85 -13.66
C ARG A 274 1.85 17.47 -12.43
N GLU A 275 2.39 18.67 -12.57
CA GLU A 275 2.93 19.42 -11.43
C GLU A 275 1.85 19.71 -10.39
N ALA A 276 2.24 19.65 -9.13
CA ALA A 276 1.35 19.89 -8.00
C ALA A 276 1.03 21.37 -7.84
N ASP A 277 -0.26 21.68 -7.71
CA ASP A 277 -0.72 23.00 -7.30
C ASP A 277 -0.61 23.11 -5.78
N GLN A 278 0.18 24.06 -5.29
CA GLN A 278 0.45 24.23 -3.86
C GLN A 278 -0.81 24.54 -3.02
N ARG A 279 -1.91 24.96 -3.65
CA ARG A 279 -3.18 25.26 -2.97
C ARG A 279 -3.99 24.00 -2.66
N VAL A 280 -3.64 22.86 -3.24
CA VAL A 280 -4.38 21.60 -3.12
C VAL A 280 -3.47 20.53 -2.53
N GLY A 281 -3.91 19.91 -1.44
CA GLY A 281 -3.18 18.80 -0.83
C GLY A 281 -3.22 17.54 -1.68
N PHE A 282 -2.16 17.28 -2.44
CA PHE A 282 -1.92 16.00 -3.12
C PHE A 282 -0.74 15.27 -2.50
N PHE A 283 -0.76 13.94 -2.53
CA PHE A 283 0.47 13.17 -2.45
C PHE A 283 1.33 13.47 -3.67
N THR A 284 2.64 13.57 -3.47
CA THR A 284 3.55 13.98 -4.55
C THR A 284 4.79 13.11 -4.67
N THR A 285 5.21 12.90 -5.91
CA THR A 285 6.54 12.41 -6.27
C THR A 285 7.40 13.62 -6.59
N SER A 286 8.51 13.79 -5.88
CA SER A 286 9.32 15.02 -5.93
C SER A 286 10.76 14.73 -6.36
N TYR A 287 11.36 15.67 -7.09
CA TYR A 287 12.79 15.68 -7.37
C TYR A 287 13.34 17.11 -7.33
N ARG A 288 14.66 17.20 -7.14
CA ARG A 288 15.41 18.46 -7.18
C ARG A 288 16.00 18.66 -8.58
N ASP A 289 15.70 19.81 -9.17
CA ASP A 289 16.18 20.26 -10.47
C ASP A 289 17.28 21.32 -10.29
N LEU A 290 18.53 20.93 -10.48
CA LEU A 290 19.70 21.80 -10.35
C LEU A 290 19.94 22.67 -11.60
N GLY A 291 19.10 22.56 -12.63
CA GLY A 291 19.08 23.52 -13.73
C GLY A 291 18.41 24.84 -13.33
N LYS A 292 17.65 24.83 -12.23
CA LYS A 292 16.97 26.02 -11.71
C LYS A 292 17.89 26.77 -10.73
N PHE A 293 18.04 28.08 -10.96
CA PHE A 293 18.89 28.93 -10.14
C PHE A 293 18.29 29.18 -8.75
N ASN A 294 16.98 29.44 -8.67
CA ASN A 294 16.31 29.77 -7.43
C ASN A 294 16.12 28.54 -6.53
N ASN A 295 16.54 28.67 -5.28
CA ASN A 295 16.50 27.59 -4.30
C ASN A 295 15.08 27.10 -3.99
N ASP A 296 14.08 27.98 -4.12
CA ASP A 296 12.67 27.66 -3.84
C ASP A 296 11.99 26.98 -5.03
N GLU A 297 12.51 27.18 -6.24
CA GLU A 297 11.93 26.67 -7.49
C GLU A 297 12.53 25.32 -7.92
N LYS A 298 13.71 24.97 -7.39
CA LYS A 298 14.43 23.72 -7.71
C LYS A 298 13.63 22.47 -7.36
N TRP A 299 12.67 22.54 -6.44
CA TRP A 299 11.86 21.40 -6.07
C TRP A 299 10.66 21.24 -7.00
N VAL A 300 10.74 20.28 -7.91
CA VAL A 300 9.63 19.88 -8.78
C VAL A 300 8.84 18.78 -8.09
N ARG A 301 7.51 18.92 -8.09
CA ARG A 301 6.59 17.99 -7.43
C ARG A 301 5.50 17.60 -8.39
N TYR A 302 5.38 16.32 -8.71
CA TYR A 302 4.27 15.79 -9.49
C TYR A 302 3.20 15.21 -8.57
N ILE A 303 1.92 15.41 -8.89
CA ILE A 303 0.84 14.75 -8.15
C ILE A 303 0.84 13.25 -8.42
N ASN A 304 0.56 12.46 -7.38
CA ASN A 304 0.34 11.03 -7.52
C ASN A 304 -1.09 10.80 -8.01
N ARG A 305 -1.26 10.22 -9.19
CA ARG A 305 -2.59 9.94 -9.76
C ARG A 305 -2.62 8.74 -10.70
N TRP A 306 -3.81 8.17 -10.85
CA TRP A 306 -4.12 7.15 -11.85
C TRP A 306 -4.02 7.69 -13.28
N ASN A 307 -3.62 6.83 -14.21
CA ASN A 307 -3.66 7.12 -15.65
C ASN A 307 -5.04 6.79 -16.22
N VAL A 308 -6.01 7.70 -16.06
CA VAL A 308 -7.37 7.50 -16.57
C VAL A 308 -7.62 8.42 -17.75
N GLU A 309 -7.95 7.83 -18.89
CA GLU A 309 -8.31 8.51 -20.12
C GLU A 309 -9.66 8.01 -20.63
N LYS A 310 -10.40 8.86 -21.33
CA LYS A 310 -11.61 8.47 -22.05
C LYS A 310 -11.29 7.44 -23.14
N ALA A 311 -12.10 6.40 -23.25
CA ALA A 311 -12.05 5.43 -24.35
C ALA A 311 -12.16 6.14 -25.71
N ASP A 312 -13.11 7.06 -25.82
CA ASP A 312 -13.22 8.00 -26.94
C ASP A 312 -13.08 9.44 -26.44
N SER A 313 -11.96 10.07 -26.76
CA SER A 313 -11.66 11.45 -26.37
C SER A 313 -12.56 12.49 -27.04
N LYS A 314 -13.28 12.13 -28.11
CA LYS A 314 -14.18 13.04 -28.84
C LYS A 314 -15.54 13.19 -28.17
N LEU A 315 -15.93 12.25 -27.31
CA LEU A 315 -17.20 12.30 -26.61
C LEU A 315 -17.11 13.17 -25.35
N ASN A 316 -18.18 13.93 -25.08
CA ASN A 316 -18.32 14.69 -23.84
C ASN A 316 -18.30 13.77 -22.61
N MET A 317 -18.94 12.60 -22.73
CA MET A 317 -18.94 11.53 -21.74
C MET A 317 -18.52 10.22 -22.41
N SER A 318 -17.56 9.51 -21.82
CA SER A 318 -17.05 8.24 -22.35
C SER A 318 -16.63 7.33 -21.20
N PRO A 319 -16.79 6.00 -21.30
CA PRO A 319 -16.14 5.09 -20.36
C PRO A 319 -14.61 5.26 -20.40
N PRO A 320 -13.86 4.83 -19.37
CA PRO A 320 -12.41 4.87 -19.42
C PRO A 320 -11.86 3.89 -20.47
N LYS A 321 -10.66 4.16 -21.01
CA LYS A 321 -9.89 3.17 -21.79
C LYS A 321 -9.60 1.93 -20.95
N GLU A 322 -9.16 2.18 -19.72
CA GLU A 322 -8.85 1.17 -18.72
C GLU A 322 -9.47 1.64 -17.39
N PRO A 323 -10.45 0.91 -16.83
CA PRO A 323 -11.05 1.27 -15.56
C PRO A 323 -10.09 0.99 -14.40
N ILE A 324 -10.24 1.75 -13.32
CA ILE A 324 -9.57 1.44 -12.05
C ILE A 324 -10.38 0.34 -11.37
N VAL A 325 -9.86 -0.88 -11.38
CA VAL A 325 -10.55 -2.03 -10.79
C VAL A 325 -10.03 -2.29 -9.39
N PHE A 326 -10.94 -2.30 -8.40
CA PHE A 326 -10.67 -2.74 -7.03
C PHE A 326 -11.36 -4.07 -6.71
N TYR A 327 -10.69 -4.90 -5.93
CA TYR A 327 -11.24 -6.12 -5.35
C TYR A 327 -11.39 -5.97 -3.85
N ILE A 328 -12.59 -6.23 -3.34
CA ILE A 328 -12.83 -6.32 -1.90
C ILE A 328 -12.42 -7.72 -1.45
N GLU A 329 -11.41 -7.77 -0.59
CA GLU A 329 -10.82 -9.01 -0.09
C GLU A 329 -11.85 -9.89 0.63
N HIS A 330 -11.69 -11.22 0.53
CA HIS A 330 -12.63 -12.15 1.14
C HIS A 330 -12.65 -12.05 2.69
N THR A 331 -11.63 -11.47 3.30
CA THR A 331 -11.52 -11.24 4.76
C THR A 331 -12.43 -10.10 5.24
N VAL A 332 -12.86 -9.21 4.34
CA VAL A 332 -13.78 -8.11 4.66
C VAL A 332 -15.11 -8.70 5.13
N PRO A 333 -15.58 -8.39 6.36
CA PRO A 333 -16.81 -8.95 6.89
C PRO A 333 -18.02 -8.66 5.98
N VAL A 334 -18.83 -9.68 5.72
CA VAL A 334 -19.98 -9.61 4.79
C VAL A 334 -20.92 -8.43 5.10
N ARG A 335 -21.12 -8.14 6.39
CA ARG A 335 -21.95 -7.01 6.86
C ARG A 335 -21.48 -5.63 6.38
N TYR A 336 -20.19 -5.48 6.04
CA TYR A 336 -19.59 -4.21 5.59
C TYR A 336 -19.37 -4.14 4.09
N ARG A 337 -19.24 -5.28 3.41
CA ARG A 337 -18.87 -5.38 1.98
C ARG A 337 -19.65 -4.43 1.07
N ARG A 338 -20.98 -4.39 1.21
CA ARG A 338 -21.84 -3.46 0.45
C ARG A 338 -21.43 -2.01 0.64
N PHE A 339 -21.24 -1.58 1.89
CA PHE A 339 -20.92 -0.19 2.21
C PHE A 339 -19.51 0.18 1.76
N VAL A 340 -18.56 -0.76 1.84
CA VAL A 340 -17.20 -0.59 1.31
C VAL A 340 -17.26 -0.39 -0.20
N ARG A 341 -18.00 -1.24 -0.93
CA ARG A 341 -18.19 -1.11 -2.38
C ARG A 341 -18.83 0.22 -2.75
N ASP A 342 -19.94 0.57 -2.10
CA ASP A 342 -20.69 1.80 -2.40
C ASP A 342 -19.82 3.04 -2.09
N GLY A 343 -18.98 3.00 -1.05
CA GLY A 343 -18.03 4.05 -0.72
C GLY A 343 -16.95 4.27 -1.78
N VAL A 344 -16.40 3.19 -2.34
CA VAL A 344 -15.43 3.26 -3.45
C VAL A 344 -16.10 3.78 -4.72
N LEU A 345 -17.27 3.24 -5.09
CA LEU A 345 -18.00 3.64 -6.31
C LEU A 345 -18.50 5.08 -6.28
N GLN A 346 -18.67 5.67 -5.09
CA GLN A 346 -19.09 7.07 -4.95
C GLN A 346 -18.12 8.05 -5.65
N TRP A 347 -16.84 7.69 -5.81
CA TRP A 347 -15.86 8.49 -6.55
C TRP A 347 -16.17 8.63 -8.04
N ASN A 348 -16.98 7.73 -8.64
CA ASN A 348 -17.41 7.88 -10.02
C ASN A 348 -18.14 9.20 -10.28
N LYS A 349 -18.85 9.75 -9.27
CA LYS A 349 -19.49 11.07 -9.37
C LYS A 349 -18.50 12.20 -9.63
N ALA A 350 -17.26 12.07 -9.14
CA ALA A 350 -16.20 13.03 -9.42
C ALA A 350 -15.61 12.83 -10.83
N PHE A 351 -15.47 11.58 -11.28
CA PHE A 351 -15.01 11.27 -12.64
C PHE A 351 -16.01 11.70 -13.73
N GLU A 352 -17.31 11.62 -13.43
CA GLU A 352 -18.37 12.13 -14.32
C GLU A 352 -18.20 13.64 -14.58
N GLN A 353 -17.73 14.43 -13.60
CA GLN A 353 -17.48 15.86 -13.78
C GLN A 353 -16.35 16.16 -14.77
N VAL A 354 -15.45 15.20 -14.99
CA VAL A 354 -14.38 15.30 -16.01
C VAL A 354 -14.72 14.49 -17.28
N GLY A 355 -15.98 14.05 -17.40
CA GLY A 355 -16.52 13.38 -18.58
C GLY A 355 -16.15 11.91 -18.70
N ILE A 356 -15.75 11.25 -17.60
CA ILE A 356 -15.45 9.82 -17.59
C ILE A 356 -16.57 9.10 -16.84
N ASP A 357 -17.32 8.28 -17.57
CA ASP A 357 -18.39 7.47 -16.99
C ASP A 357 -17.81 6.18 -16.39
N ASN A 358 -18.26 5.81 -15.20
CA ASN A 358 -17.88 4.57 -14.52
C ASN A 358 -16.36 4.27 -14.51
N ALA A 359 -15.55 5.26 -14.11
CA ALA A 359 -14.09 5.15 -14.09
C ALA A 359 -13.55 4.06 -13.15
N ILE A 360 -14.29 3.77 -12.07
CA ILE A 360 -13.94 2.79 -11.04
C ILE A 360 -14.94 1.64 -11.06
N GLU A 361 -14.41 0.42 -11.04
CA GLU A 361 -15.17 -0.82 -10.88
C GLU A 361 -14.77 -1.54 -9.59
N VAL A 362 -15.71 -2.26 -8.98
CA VAL A 362 -15.49 -2.98 -7.73
C VAL A 362 -16.08 -4.38 -7.80
N TYR A 363 -15.22 -5.37 -7.56
CA TYR A 363 -15.57 -6.78 -7.48
C TYR A 363 -15.32 -7.32 -6.06
N TYR A 364 -15.85 -8.50 -5.77
CA TYR A 364 -15.63 -9.20 -4.50
C TYR A 364 -14.82 -10.45 -4.75
N GLN A 365 -13.87 -10.73 -3.85
CA GLN A 365 -13.46 -12.10 -3.65
C GLN A 365 -14.53 -12.87 -2.89
N ASP A 366 -14.85 -14.05 -3.39
CA ASP A 366 -15.81 -14.94 -2.77
C ASP A 366 -15.25 -16.35 -2.66
N LYS A 367 -14.87 -16.71 -1.43
CA LYS A 367 -14.34 -18.02 -1.09
C LYS A 367 -15.33 -19.16 -1.35
N SER A 368 -16.64 -18.89 -1.30
CA SER A 368 -17.67 -19.93 -1.48
C SER A 368 -17.87 -20.32 -2.94
N THR A 369 -17.78 -19.35 -3.85
CA THR A 369 -17.92 -19.57 -5.30
C THR A 369 -16.58 -19.70 -6.02
N GLY A 370 -15.48 -19.33 -5.37
CA GLY A 370 -14.14 -19.24 -5.97
C GLY A 370 -13.93 -17.98 -6.81
N ALA A 371 -14.91 -17.07 -6.89
CA ALA A 371 -14.82 -15.88 -7.71
C ALA A 371 -13.68 -14.97 -7.24
N HIS A 372 -12.78 -14.61 -8.16
CA HIS A 372 -11.62 -13.73 -7.96
C HIS A 372 -10.62 -14.20 -6.88
N MET A 373 -10.73 -15.45 -6.39
CA MET A 373 -9.80 -16.02 -5.42
C MET A 373 -8.42 -16.34 -6.02
N ASP A 374 -8.31 -16.35 -7.35
CA ASP A 374 -7.07 -16.42 -8.10
C ASP A 374 -6.22 -15.15 -7.99
N LYS A 375 -6.85 -14.01 -7.66
CA LYS A 375 -6.23 -12.69 -7.59
C LYS A 375 -5.67 -12.49 -6.20
N ASP A 376 -4.41 -12.15 -6.13
CA ASP A 376 -3.68 -12.02 -4.88
C ASP A 376 -3.61 -10.53 -4.50
N PRO A 377 -3.92 -10.15 -3.24
CA PRO A 377 -3.70 -8.78 -2.77
C PRO A 377 -2.26 -8.30 -2.84
N GLU A 378 -1.29 -9.21 -2.93
CA GLU A 378 0.11 -8.84 -3.04
C GLU A 378 0.61 -8.74 -4.50
N ASP A 379 -0.21 -9.22 -5.45
CA ASP A 379 0.08 -9.13 -6.87
C ASP A 379 -0.33 -7.75 -7.40
N ARG A 380 0.67 -6.93 -7.68
CA ARG A 380 0.50 -5.53 -8.14
C ARG A 380 -0.40 -5.31 -9.35
N ARG A 381 -0.75 -6.35 -10.11
CA ARG A 381 -1.70 -6.23 -11.22
C ARG A 381 -3.12 -5.93 -10.75
N TYR A 382 -3.40 -6.11 -9.46
CA TYR A 382 -4.71 -5.95 -8.88
C TYR A 382 -4.67 -4.96 -7.73
N ASN A 383 -5.72 -4.15 -7.59
CA ASN A 383 -5.88 -3.24 -6.46
C ASN A 383 -6.85 -3.85 -5.46
N PHE A 384 -6.53 -3.79 -4.18
CA PHE A 384 -7.35 -4.40 -3.14
C PHE A 384 -7.87 -3.42 -2.10
N ILE A 385 -9.05 -3.75 -1.57
CA ILE A 385 -9.54 -3.22 -0.29
C ILE A 385 -9.48 -4.35 0.73
N ARG A 386 -8.60 -4.19 1.71
CA ARG A 386 -8.21 -5.19 2.70
C ARG A 386 -8.81 -4.88 4.07
N TRP A 387 -9.02 -5.91 4.87
CA TRP A 387 -9.61 -5.77 6.20
C TRP A 387 -8.77 -6.44 7.28
N LEU A 388 -8.19 -5.64 8.16
CA LEU A 388 -7.44 -6.13 9.32
C LEU A 388 -8.34 -6.19 10.54
N SER A 389 -8.58 -7.40 11.03
CA SER A 389 -9.37 -7.63 12.22
C SER A 389 -8.52 -7.45 13.47
N ASN A 390 -8.15 -6.20 13.78
CA ASN A 390 -7.38 -5.82 14.96
C ASN A 390 -8.07 -4.70 15.77
N ASP A 391 -7.47 -4.32 16.90
CA ASP A 391 -7.97 -3.28 17.83
C ASP A 391 -7.50 -1.86 17.51
N ILE A 392 -6.88 -1.65 16.35
CA ILE A 392 -6.41 -0.34 15.95
C ILE A 392 -7.51 0.39 15.19
N SER A 393 -7.68 1.68 15.45
CA SER A 393 -8.62 2.53 14.72
C SER A 393 -7.91 3.31 13.63
N THR A 394 -7.66 2.68 12.48
CA THR A 394 -7.11 3.35 11.30
C THR A 394 -7.75 2.94 9.98
N ALA A 395 -7.62 3.82 9.00
CA ALA A 395 -7.66 3.45 7.60
C ALA A 395 -6.56 4.17 6.84
N ILE A 396 -5.90 3.43 5.96
CA ILE A 396 -4.76 3.91 5.19
C ILE A 396 -4.98 3.48 3.74
N GLY A 397 -4.80 4.41 2.81
CA GLY A 397 -4.85 4.13 1.37
C GLY A 397 -3.46 4.24 0.76
N PRO A 398 -2.54 3.32 1.06
CA PRO A 398 -1.23 3.34 0.43
C PRO A 398 -1.38 3.03 -1.07
N SER A 399 -0.44 3.55 -1.84
CA SER A 399 -0.35 3.29 -3.26
C SER A 399 1.11 3.30 -3.67
N ARG A 400 1.45 2.48 -4.64
CA ARG A 400 2.79 2.44 -5.21
C ARG A 400 2.80 3.23 -6.51
N VAL A 401 3.84 4.04 -6.68
CA VAL A 401 3.87 5.10 -7.69
C VAL A 401 5.15 5.00 -8.49
N ASP A 402 5.08 5.21 -9.81
CA ASP A 402 6.29 5.37 -10.62
C ASP A 402 7.07 6.61 -10.13
N PRO A 403 8.28 6.45 -9.56
CA PRO A 403 9.05 7.53 -8.98
C PRO A 403 9.57 8.53 -10.03
N ARG A 404 9.44 8.21 -11.32
CA ARG A 404 9.82 9.12 -12.42
C ARG A 404 8.72 10.10 -12.75
N THR A 405 7.46 9.70 -12.61
CA THR A 405 6.30 10.37 -13.22
C THR A 405 5.17 10.74 -12.26
N GLY A 406 5.05 10.08 -11.10
CA GLY A 406 3.88 10.23 -10.23
C GLY A 406 2.66 9.43 -10.68
N GLN A 407 2.80 8.49 -11.64
CA GLN A 407 1.70 7.59 -12.00
C GLN A 407 1.48 6.56 -10.89
N ILE A 408 0.25 6.45 -10.36
CA ILE A 408 -0.11 5.34 -9.47
C ILE A 408 -0.15 4.06 -10.29
N LEU A 409 0.54 3.03 -9.80
CA LEU A 409 0.68 1.73 -10.45
C LEU A 409 -0.21 0.67 -9.79
N ASP A 410 -0.27 0.66 -8.47
CA ASP A 410 -1.13 -0.21 -7.67
C ASP A 410 -1.56 0.48 -6.36
N ALA A 411 -2.60 -0.04 -5.73
CA ALA A 411 -3.06 0.42 -4.43
C ALA A 411 -3.76 -0.69 -3.62
N ASP A 412 -3.30 -0.89 -2.38
CA ASP A 412 -3.87 -1.83 -1.42
C ASP A 412 -4.38 -1.06 -0.20
N VAL A 413 -5.64 -0.66 -0.26
CA VAL A 413 -6.28 0.11 0.80
C VAL A 413 -6.55 -0.78 2.00
N VAL A 414 -6.11 -0.36 3.17
CA VAL A 414 -6.26 -1.12 4.42
C VAL A 414 -7.25 -0.44 5.34
N LEU A 415 -8.27 -1.19 5.75
CA LEU A 415 -9.23 -0.79 6.78
C LEU A 415 -9.10 -1.73 7.98
N THR A 416 -9.23 -1.18 9.19
CA THR A 416 -9.17 -1.96 10.43
C THR A 416 -10.55 -2.09 11.07
N ASP A 417 -10.82 -3.20 11.75
CA ASP A 417 -12.09 -3.40 12.47
C ASP A 417 -12.22 -2.42 13.66
N GLY A 418 -11.09 -2.06 14.28
CA GLY A 418 -11.05 -1.05 15.36
C GLY A 418 -11.53 0.32 14.89
N TRP A 419 -11.38 0.66 13.60
CA TRP A 419 -11.91 1.91 13.04
C TRP A 419 -13.43 1.99 13.15
N ILE A 420 -14.12 0.89 12.84
CA ILE A 420 -15.58 0.82 12.93
C ILE A 420 -16.04 0.90 14.38
N ARG A 421 -15.35 0.22 15.31
CA ARG A 421 -15.67 0.29 16.74
C ARG A 421 -15.49 1.70 17.29
N ALA A 422 -14.42 2.38 16.91
CA ALA A 422 -14.17 3.76 17.34
C ALA A 422 -15.26 4.72 16.87
N PHE A 423 -15.64 4.68 15.58
CA PHE A 423 -16.71 5.53 15.04
C PHE A 423 -18.06 5.22 15.67
N TRP A 424 -18.36 3.92 15.88
CA TRP A 424 -19.58 3.53 16.55
C TRP A 424 -19.63 4.06 17.99
N TYR A 425 -18.53 3.94 18.74
CA TYR A 425 -18.44 4.44 20.11
C TYR A 425 -18.58 5.97 20.16
N GLN A 426 -17.84 6.69 19.32
CA GLN A 426 -17.92 8.15 19.24
C GLN A 426 -19.34 8.61 18.92
N TYR A 427 -19.99 8.00 17.93
CA TYR A 427 -21.34 8.40 17.52
C TYR A 427 -22.40 8.01 18.55
N SER A 428 -22.32 6.81 19.12
CA SER A 428 -23.41 6.24 19.93
C SER A 428 -23.27 6.53 21.42
N LYS A 429 -22.07 6.90 21.89
CA LYS A 429 -21.78 7.16 23.31
C LYS A 429 -21.28 8.58 23.53
N THR A 430 -20.19 8.96 22.85
CA THR A 430 -19.53 10.24 23.13
C THR A 430 -20.32 11.47 22.65
N LEU A 431 -20.82 11.47 21.41
CA LEU A 431 -21.55 12.62 20.85
C LEU A 431 -22.84 12.95 21.62
N PRO A 432 -23.68 11.98 22.04
CA PRO A 432 -24.80 12.24 22.93
C PRO A 432 -24.38 12.93 24.21
N ASP A 433 -23.34 12.44 24.89
CA ASP A 433 -22.88 13.00 26.17
C ASP A 433 -22.37 14.44 26.00
N ILE A 434 -21.55 14.69 24.98
CA ILE A 434 -21.09 16.05 24.62
C ILE A 434 -22.27 16.97 24.29
N ALA A 435 -23.25 16.46 23.53
CA ALA A 435 -24.41 17.26 23.15
C ALA A 435 -25.28 17.62 24.36
N MET A 436 -25.22 16.85 25.45
CA MET A 436 -25.91 17.11 26.71
C MET A 436 -25.08 17.96 27.69
N GLU A 437 -23.78 18.13 27.43
CA GLU A 437 -22.87 18.91 28.28
C GLU A 437 -23.30 20.38 28.34
N GLY A 438 -23.29 20.97 29.55
CA GLY A 438 -23.70 22.35 29.76
C GLY A 438 -25.21 22.63 29.68
N MET A 439 -26.06 21.61 29.49
CA MET A 439 -27.52 21.79 29.52
C MET A 439 -28.02 22.00 30.96
N GLY A 440 -28.59 23.17 31.23
CA GLY A 440 -29.23 23.48 32.51
C GLY A 440 -30.58 22.77 32.71
N PRO A 441 -31.15 22.78 33.93
CA PRO A 441 -32.39 22.08 34.27
C PRO A 441 -33.58 22.40 33.35
N ASP A 442 -33.73 23.67 32.92
CA ASP A 442 -34.80 24.10 32.03
C ASP A 442 -34.67 23.49 30.62
N ALA A 443 -33.44 23.36 30.11
CA ALA A 443 -33.17 22.73 28.82
C ALA A 443 -33.49 21.23 28.88
N LEU A 444 -33.10 20.55 29.96
CA LEU A 444 -33.42 19.14 30.18
C LEU A 444 -34.93 18.89 30.27
N ALA A 445 -35.65 19.73 31.03
CA ALA A 445 -37.11 19.67 31.13
C ALA A 445 -37.80 19.94 29.77
N TRP A 446 -37.24 20.85 28.97
CA TRP A 446 -37.73 21.10 27.62
C TRP A 446 -37.51 19.88 26.70
N LEU A 447 -36.35 19.23 26.74
CA LEU A 447 -36.06 18.02 25.95
C LEU A 447 -36.95 16.84 26.35
N GLU A 448 -37.26 16.68 27.63
CA GLU A 448 -38.21 15.66 28.10
C GLU A 448 -39.62 15.86 27.50
N ALA A 449 -40.05 17.12 27.38
CA ALA A 449 -41.30 17.47 26.71
C ALA A 449 -41.23 17.40 25.17
N HIS A 450 -40.02 17.38 24.60
CA HIS A 450 -39.74 17.41 23.15
C HIS A 450 -38.71 16.34 22.76
N PRO A 451 -38.99 15.05 23.01
CA PRO A 451 -38.01 13.97 22.90
C PRO A 451 -37.45 13.78 21.48
N ASN A 452 -38.17 14.21 20.44
CA ASN A 452 -37.67 14.22 19.06
C ASN A 452 -36.50 15.19 18.82
N TRP A 453 -36.25 16.10 19.77
CA TRP A 453 -35.11 17.02 19.78
C TRP A 453 -34.00 16.58 20.74
N ASP A 454 -34.22 15.55 21.55
CA ASP A 454 -33.24 15.02 22.50
C ASP A 454 -32.08 14.35 21.75
N PRO A 455 -30.84 14.86 21.86
CA PRO A 455 -29.67 14.26 21.21
C PRO A 455 -29.50 12.77 21.55
N ARG A 456 -29.82 12.37 22.78
CA ARG A 456 -29.72 10.97 23.24
C ARG A 456 -30.65 10.03 22.49
N ILE A 457 -31.77 10.55 21.99
CA ILE A 457 -32.74 9.80 21.19
C ILE A 457 -32.39 9.90 19.71
N ARG A 458 -32.09 11.11 19.22
CA ARG A 458 -31.81 11.35 17.80
C ARG A 458 -30.55 10.64 17.32
N MET A 459 -29.57 10.47 18.20
CA MET A 459 -28.30 9.80 17.92
C MET A 459 -28.29 8.35 18.41
N ALA A 460 -29.37 7.86 19.05
CA ALA A 460 -29.47 6.47 19.46
C ALA A 460 -29.44 5.54 18.24
N ALA A 461 -28.72 4.43 18.36
CA ALA A 461 -28.65 3.43 17.31
C ALA A 461 -30.06 2.94 16.93
N PRO A 462 -30.33 2.64 15.64
CA PRO A 462 -31.61 2.08 15.21
C PRO A 462 -31.96 0.76 15.93
N SER A 463 -30.95 0.04 16.41
CA SER A 463 -31.06 -1.19 17.20
C SER A 463 -31.46 -0.97 18.66
N GLU A 464 -31.69 0.26 19.11
CA GLU A 464 -32.17 0.59 20.46
C GLU A 464 -33.64 1.04 20.44
N PRO A 465 -34.59 0.14 20.08
CA PRO A 465 -35.99 0.49 19.85
C PRO A 465 -36.68 1.01 21.11
N ARG A 466 -36.17 0.73 22.30
CA ARG A 466 -36.72 1.23 23.57
C ARG A 466 -36.58 2.75 23.71
N LEU A 467 -35.45 3.33 23.29
CA LEU A 467 -35.25 4.79 23.34
C LEU A 467 -36.10 5.50 22.29
N HIS A 468 -36.18 4.94 21.09
CA HIS A 468 -37.05 5.44 20.02
C HIS A 468 -38.54 5.31 20.37
N ALA A 469 -38.96 4.21 20.99
CA ALA A 469 -40.33 4.01 21.46
C ALA A 469 -40.70 4.95 22.62
N ALA A 470 -39.77 5.18 23.55
CA ALA A 470 -39.93 6.16 24.63
C ALA A 470 -40.14 7.58 24.06
N ALA A 471 -39.37 7.94 23.03
CA ALA A 471 -39.51 9.22 22.33
C ALA A 471 -40.86 9.37 21.63
N ALA A 472 -41.28 8.36 20.87
CA ALA A 472 -42.57 8.34 20.20
C ALA A 472 -43.73 8.45 21.21
N GLY A 473 -43.62 7.74 22.35
CA GLY A 473 -44.59 7.80 23.44
C GLY A 473 -44.67 9.18 24.11
N ALA A 474 -43.53 9.80 24.41
CA ALA A 474 -43.47 11.11 25.03
C ALA A 474 -43.94 12.23 24.07
N SER A 475 -43.60 12.17 22.77
CA SER A 475 -44.15 13.08 21.76
C SER A 475 -45.67 12.96 21.62
N ARG A 476 -46.21 11.74 21.65
CA ARG A 476 -47.66 11.50 21.60
C ARG A 476 -48.36 12.08 22.84
N ARG A 477 -47.78 11.93 24.04
CA ARG A 477 -48.30 12.55 25.27
C ARG A 477 -48.24 14.08 25.25
N ALA A 478 -47.14 14.66 24.76
CA ALA A 478 -47.01 16.11 24.63
C ALA A 478 -48.02 16.70 23.61
N ALA A 479 -48.24 16.01 22.49
CA ALA A 479 -49.27 16.37 21.50
C ALA A 479 -50.68 16.32 22.11
N LEU A 480 -50.99 15.27 22.87
CA LEU A 480 -52.27 15.14 23.58
C LEU A 480 -52.46 16.23 24.65
N ARG A 481 -51.39 16.63 25.36
CA ARG A 481 -51.43 17.72 26.35
C ARG A 481 -51.68 19.08 25.70
N ARG A 482 -51.06 19.35 24.53
CA ARG A 482 -51.32 20.56 23.73
C ARG A 482 -52.75 20.57 23.15
N ALA A 483 -53.25 19.42 22.72
CA ALA A 483 -54.62 19.27 22.23
C ALA A 483 -55.66 19.51 23.35
N ARG A 484 -55.38 19.06 24.58
CA ARG A 484 -56.21 19.34 25.76
C ARG A 484 -56.12 20.79 26.23
N GLY A 485 -54.93 21.39 26.21
CA GLY A 485 -54.72 22.80 26.58
C GLY A 485 -55.42 23.81 25.64
N ARG A 486 -55.61 23.45 24.36
CA ARG A 486 -56.41 24.25 23.41
C ARG A 486 -57.93 24.14 23.59
N ARG A 487 -58.43 23.16 24.35
CA ARG A 487 -59.87 22.99 24.64
C ARG A 487 -60.32 23.64 25.96
N GLY A 488 -59.44 24.36 26.64
CA GLY A 488 -59.69 24.91 27.98
C GLY A 488 -59.57 26.44 28.09
N ARG A 489 -60.36 27.19 27.33
CA ARG A 489 -60.82 28.54 27.71
C ARG A 489 -62.22 28.75 27.13
N PRO A 490 -63.31 28.66 27.92
CA PRO A 490 -64.57 29.26 27.55
C PRO A 490 -64.40 30.78 27.66
N ASP A 491 -64.67 31.50 26.57
CA ASP A 491 -64.86 32.95 26.59
C ASP A 491 -66.06 33.26 27.51
N HIS A 492 -65.77 33.66 28.75
CA HIS A 492 -66.77 34.24 29.63
C HIS A 492 -66.40 35.70 29.95
N ALA A 493 -67.26 36.55 29.40
CA ALA A 493 -67.75 37.80 29.98
C ALA A 493 -66.81 39.01 30.04
N ARG A 494 -67.11 39.99 29.17
CA ARG A 494 -67.45 41.36 29.60
C ARG A 494 -68.56 41.93 28.72
N ARG A 495 -69.81 41.75 29.17
CA ARG A 495 -70.92 42.69 28.95
C ARG A 495 -71.22 43.33 30.30
N ARG A 496 -70.88 44.61 30.44
CA ARG A 496 -71.66 45.68 31.05
C ARG A 496 -70.85 46.96 30.97
#